data_AF-A0A9E2GC56-F1
#
_entry.id   AF-A0A9E2GC56-F1
#
_cell.length_a   1.000
_cell.length_b   1.000
_cell.length_c   1.000
_cell.angle_alpha   90.00
_cell.angle_beta   90.00
_cell.angle_gamma   90.00
#
_symmetry.space_group_name_H-M   'P 1'
#
loop_
_entity.id
_entity.type
_entity.pdbx_description
1 polymer ?
#
loop_
_entity_poly.entity_id
_entity_poly.type
_entity_poly.pdbx_seq_one_letter_code
_entity_poly.pdbx_strand_id
1 'polypeptide(L)'
;MNEKLTFSNIIGKMLLVGITRKNNEGKFIAYEQHHGKICYADEHKGITIRNPQGKEFTIPPQLSNIHVAEPGIYEEETTGIIIENPDFISSWIINEPQK
;
A
#
# COMPACT_ATOMS: atom_id res chain seq x y z
N MET A 1 -21.20 -6.58 11.50
CA MET A 1 -21.48 -5.92 10.22
C MET A 1 -20.14 -5.62 9.58
N ASN A 2 -19.74 -6.35 8.54
CA ASN A 2 -18.50 -6.02 7.83
C ASN A 2 -18.84 -4.92 6.83
N GLU A 3 -18.48 -3.69 7.17
CA GLU A 3 -18.60 -2.58 6.23
C GLU A 3 -17.70 -2.85 5.02
N LYS A 4 -18.28 -2.78 3.82
CA LYS A 4 -17.53 -2.98 2.58
C LYS A 4 -16.70 -1.72 2.32
N LEU A 5 -15.40 -1.88 2.03
CA LEU A 5 -14.55 -0.75 1.64
C LEU A 5 -15.07 -0.10 0.36
N THR A 6 -15.00 1.22 0.31
CA THR A 6 -15.34 2.07 -0.84
C THR A 6 -14.23 3.10 -1.04
N PHE A 7 -14.10 3.68 -2.23
CA PHE A 7 -13.05 4.68 -2.47
C PHE A 7 -13.20 5.91 -1.56
N SER A 8 -14.42 6.31 -1.21
CA SER A 8 -14.67 7.46 -0.35
C SER A 8 -14.36 7.19 1.13
N ASN A 9 -14.66 5.99 1.66
CA ASN A 9 -14.49 5.70 3.09
C ASN A 9 -13.04 5.41 3.51
N ILE A 10 -12.14 5.15 2.54
CA ILE A 10 -10.72 4.96 2.82
C ILE A 10 -9.91 6.27 2.78
N ILE A 11 -10.46 7.38 2.28
CA ILE A 11 -9.74 8.67 2.24
C ILE A 11 -9.38 9.14 3.65
N GLY A 12 -8.16 9.62 3.83
CA GLY A 12 -7.61 10.12 5.09
C GLY A 12 -7.02 9.04 6.00
N LYS A 13 -7.27 7.78 5.70
CA LYS A 13 -6.79 6.61 6.46
C LYS A 13 -5.32 6.31 6.17
N MET A 14 -4.61 5.77 7.17
CA MET A 14 -3.22 5.34 7.03
C MET A 14 -3.16 3.98 6.34
N LEU A 15 -2.44 3.91 5.22
CA LEU A 15 -2.23 2.67 4.48
C LEU A 15 -0.74 2.36 4.41
N LEU A 16 -0.39 1.13 4.78
CA LEU A 16 0.93 0.53 4.55
C LEU A 16 0.86 -0.39 3.32
N VAL A 17 1.75 -0.19 2.37
CA VAL A 17 1.84 -0.95 1.12
C VAL A 17 3.18 -1.68 1.11
N GLY A 18 3.14 -3.01 1.00
CA GLY A 18 4.31 -3.85 0.74
C GLY A 18 4.32 -4.33 -0.71
N ILE A 19 5.47 -4.23 -1.37
CA ILE A 19 5.62 -4.61 -2.78
C ILE A 19 6.81 -5.55 -2.91
N THR A 20 6.54 -6.74 -3.42
CA THR A 20 7.56 -7.70 -3.84
C THR A 20 7.78 -7.60 -5.34
N ARG A 21 8.99 -7.27 -5.76
CA ARG A 21 9.38 -7.27 -7.18
C ARG A 21 10.02 -8.60 -7.55
N LYS A 22 9.56 -9.18 -8.65
CA LYS A 22 10.08 -10.42 -9.23
C LYS A 22 10.57 -10.18 -10.64
N ASN A 23 11.62 -10.89 -11.04
CA ASN A 23 12.06 -10.89 -12.44
C ASN A 23 11.07 -11.67 -13.33
N ASN A 24 11.34 -11.70 -14.62
CA ASN A 24 10.58 -12.46 -15.62
C ASN A 24 10.55 -13.99 -15.37
N GLU A 25 11.44 -14.52 -14.56
CA GLU A 25 11.48 -15.93 -14.13
C GLU A 25 10.73 -16.16 -12.80
N GLY A 26 10.12 -15.12 -12.23
CA GLY A 26 9.43 -15.18 -10.94
C GLY A 26 10.36 -15.16 -9.72
N LYS A 27 11.66 -14.93 -9.92
CA LYS A 27 12.66 -14.83 -8.85
C LYS A 27 12.58 -13.47 -8.16
N PHE A 28 12.63 -13.47 -6.84
CA PHE A 28 12.70 -12.24 -6.03
C PHE A 28 13.87 -11.35 -6.46
N ILE A 29 13.58 -10.08 -6.68
CA ILE A 29 14.56 -9.03 -6.93
C ILE A 29 14.69 -8.13 -5.70
N ALA A 30 13.57 -7.62 -5.22
CA ALA A 30 13.53 -6.61 -4.17
C ALA A 30 12.18 -6.61 -3.44
N TYR A 31 12.21 -6.10 -2.22
CA TYR A 31 11.04 -5.74 -1.44
C TYR A 31 11.10 -4.24 -1.15
N GLU A 32 10.00 -3.53 -1.37
CA GLU A 32 9.86 -2.12 -1.06
C GLU A 32 8.57 -1.88 -0.27
N GLN A 33 8.61 -0.88 0.61
CA GLN A 33 7.45 -0.48 1.40
C GLN A 33 7.15 1.00 1.17
N HIS A 34 5.86 1.32 1.17
CA HIS A 34 5.37 2.68 1.14
C HIS A 34 4.30 2.84 2.21
N HIS A 35 4.28 3.99 2.87
CA HIS A 35 3.24 4.30 3.84
C HIS A 35 2.82 5.76 3.72
N GLY A 36 1.57 6.02 4.05
CA GLY A 36 1.03 7.37 4.04
C GLY A 36 -0.47 7.40 4.20
N LYS A 37 -1.00 8.63 4.27
CA LYS A 37 -2.44 8.85 4.29
C LYS A 37 -2.98 8.76 2.87
N ILE A 38 -4.08 8.03 2.68
CA ILE A 38 -4.78 8.00 1.40
C ILE A 38 -5.35 9.40 1.13
N CYS A 39 -4.82 10.09 0.11
CA CYS A 39 -5.24 11.45 -0.24
C CYS A 39 -6.17 11.50 -1.44
N TYR A 40 -6.19 10.43 -2.25
CA TYR A 40 -7.05 10.31 -3.42
C TYR A 40 -7.34 8.82 -3.70
N ALA A 41 -8.55 8.52 -4.15
CA ALA A 41 -8.96 7.17 -4.51
C ALA A 41 -10.11 7.23 -5.51
N ASP A 42 -9.94 6.61 -6.67
CA ASP A 42 -11.01 6.45 -7.66
C ASP A 42 -10.77 5.20 -8.51
N GLU A 43 -11.82 4.75 -9.20
CA GLU A 43 -11.78 3.52 -10.00
C GLU A 43 -10.90 3.61 -11.26
N HIS A 44 -10.59 4.81 -11.74
CA HIS A 44 -9.85 5.03 -13.00
C HIS A 44 -8.39 5.41 -12.79
N LYS A 45 -8.04 6.19 -11.76
CA LYS A 45 -6.64 6.62 -11.53
C LYS A 45 -5.95 5.89 -10.37
N GLY A 46 -6.67 5.09 -9.58
CA GLY A 46 -6.08 4.30 -8.51
C GLY A 46 -6.25 4.90 -7.12
N ILE A 47 -5.43 4.42 -6.19
CA ILE A 47 -5.43 4.84 -4.80
C ILE A 47 -4.07 5.44 -4.50
N THR A 48 -4.05 6.73 -4.17
CA THR A 48 -2.83 7.49 -3.90
C THR A 48 -2.67 7.72 -2.41
N ILE A 49 -1.51 7.32 -1.89
CA ILE A 49 -1.05 7.67 -0.56
C ILE A 49 -0.04 8.81 -0.64
N ARG A 50 -0.04 9.69 0.36
CA ARG A 50 0.98 10.72 0.55
C ARG A 50 1.70 10.50 1.87
N ASN A 51 3.02 10.39 1.80
CA ASN A 51 3.86 10.22 2.98
C ASN A 51 4.09 11.55 3.73
N PRO A 52 4.68 11.55 4.94
CA PRO A 52 4.94 12.77 5.70
C PRO A 52 5.86 13.79 5.02
N GLN A 53 6.69 13.35 4.06
CA GLN A 53 7.57 14.22 3.27
C GLN A 53 6.87 14.80 2.04
N GLY A 54 5.57 14.52 1.84
CA GLY A 54 4.78 14.99 0.71
C GLY A 54 4.94 14.16 -0.57
N LYS A 55 5.71 13.07 -0.55
CA LYS A 55 5.84 12.18 -1.70
C LYS A 55 4.58 11.34 -1.87
N GLU A 56 4.09 11.28 -3.10
CA GLU A 56 2.92 10.49 -3.47
C GLU A 56 3.32 9.14 -4.07
N PHE A 57 2.51 8.13 -3.79
CA PHE A 57 2.62 6.81 -4.37
C PHE A 57 1.23 6.28 -4.68
N THR A 58 1.03 5.73 -5.88
CA THR A 58 -0.29 5.29 -6.36
C THR A 58 -0.27 3.79 -6.64
N ILE A 59 -1.24 3.08 -6.07
CA ILE A 59 -1.50 1.66 -6.33
C ILE A 59 -2.75 1.49 -7.20
N PRO A 60 -2.93 0.34 -7.87
CA PRO A 60 -4.14 0.06 -8.62
C PRO A 60 -5.41 0.18 -7.76
N PRO A 61 -6.58 0.50 -8.36
CA PRO A 61 -7.85 0.71 -7.66
C PRO A 61 -8.52 -0.59 -7.18
N GLN A 62 -7.75 -1.51 -6.60
CA GLN A 62 -8.23 -2.82 -6.18
C GLN A 62 -8.51 -2.85 -4.68
N LEU A 63 -9.70 -2.36 -4.29
CA LEU A 63 -10.14 -2.34 -2.88
C LEU A 63 -10.13 -3.74 -2.23
N SER A 64 -10.29 -4.81 -3.00
CA SER A 64 -10.20 -6.18 -2.49
C SER A 64 -8.80 -6.59 -2.02
N ASN A 65 -7.76 -5.81 -2.38
CA ASN A 65 -6.38 -5.98 -1.93
C ASN A 65 -6.01 -5.04 -0.77
N ILE A 66 -7.01 -4.36 -0.19
CA ILE A 66 -6.86 -3.55 1.01
C ILE A 66 -7.54 -4.27 2.16
N HIS A 67 -6.78 -4.50 3.23
CA HIS A 67 -7.25 -5.19 4.42
C HIS A 67 -7.06 -4.30 5.64
N VAL A 68 -7.96 -4.42 6.61
CA VAL A 68 -7.78 -3.78 7.93
C VAL A 68 -6.48 -4.31 8.53
N ALA A 69 -5.62 -3.40 8.98
CA ALA A 69 -4.40 -3.81 9.65
C ALA A 69 -4.73 -4.27 11.08
N GLU A 70 -4.03 -5.30 11.54
CA GLU A 70 -4.08 -5.65 12.96
C GLU A 70 -3.44 -4.51 13.77
N PRO A 71 -4.01 -4.10 14.92
CA PRO A 71 -3.38 -3.13 15.81
C PRO A 71 -1.98 -3.59 16.20
N GLY A 72 -1.02 -2.68 16.20
CA GLY A 72 0.37 -3.00 16.50
C GLY A 72 1.36 -1.99 15.96
N ILE A 73 2.62 -2.32 16.13
CA ILE A 73 3.75 -1.55 15.63
C ILE A 73 4.28 -2.26 14.39
N TYR A 74 4.32 -1.53 13.28
CA TYR A 74 4.89 -1.98 12.02
C TYR A 74 6.18 -1.21 11.79
N GLU A 75 7.27 -1.92 11.55
CA GLU A 75 8.55 -1.32 11.20
C GLU A 75 8.71 -1.38 9.68
N GLU A 76 9.01 -0.25 9.06
CA GLU A 76 9.48 -0.26 7.69
C GLU A 76 10.93 -0.74 7.67
N GLU A 77 11.16 -1.96 7.19
CA GLU A 77 12.46 -2.63 7.27
C GLU A 77 13.60 -1.84 6.60
N THR A 78 13.27 -0.99 5.61
CA THR A 78 14.27 -0.25 4.83
C THR A 78 14.71 1.06 5.48
N THR A 79 13.80 1.75 6.19
CA THR A 79 14.08 3.08 6.79
C THR A 79 14.15 3.06 8.32
N GLY A 80 13.68 1.97 8.95
CA GLY A 80 13.49 1.87 10.39
C GLY A 80 12.34 2.75 10.92
N ILE A 81 11.48 3.27 10.04
CA ILE A 81 10.33 4.07 10.45
C ILE A 81 9.30 3.18 11.15
N ILE A 82 8.90 3.62 12.33
CA ILE A 82 7.87 2.99 13.15
C ILE A 82 6.51 3.56 12.74
N ILE A 83 5.60 2.67 12.35
CA ILE A 83 4.21 2.98 12.00
C ILE A 83 3.32 2.31 13.04
N GLU A 84 2.70 3.14 13.89
CA GLU A 84 1.80 2.67 14.93
C GLU A 84 0.36 2.60 14.40
N ASN A 85 -0.27 1.43 14.55
CA ASN A 85 -1.68 1.19 14.25
C ASN A 85 -2.14 1.78 12.90
N PRO A 86 -1.56 1.35 11.76
CA PRO A 86 -2.12 1.73 10.46
C PRO A 86 -3.58 1.29 10.38
N ASP A 87 -4.41 2.01 9.63
CA ASP A 87 -5.79 1.59 9.41
C ASP A 87 -5.83 0.36 8.48
N PHE A 88 -4.94 0.35 7.47
CA PHE A 88 -4.94 -0.65 6.42
C PHE A 88 -3.55 -1.14 6.01
N ILE A 89 -3.53 -2.35 5.45
CA ILE A 89 -2.39 -2.94 4.74
C ILE A 89 -2.79 -3.39 3.32
N SER A 90 -1.83 -3.35 2.39
CA SER A 90 -1.97 -3.88 1.05
C SER A 90 -0.66 -4.50 0.57
N SER A 91 -0.73 -5.64 -0.11
CA SER A 91 0.46 -6.37 -0.58
C SER A 91 0.39 -6.62 -2.08
N TRP A 92 1.49 -6.34 -2.78
CA TRP A 92 1.56 -6.45 -4.24
C TRP A 92 2.76 -7.30 -4.67
N ILE A 93 2.57 -8.04 -5.75
CA ILE A 93 3.65 -8.70 -6.48
C ILE A 93 3.72 -8.05 -7.86
N ILE A 94 4.85 -7.43 -8.18
CA ILE A 94 5.12 -6.84 -9.50
C ILE A 94 6.09 -7.77 -10.21
N ASN A 95 5.71 -8.23 -11.40
CA ASN A 95 6.60 -8.98 -12.29
C ASN A 95 7.18 -8.01 -13.31
N GLU A 96 8.51 -7.88 -13.31
CA GLU A 96 9.21 -7.03 -14.27
C GLU A 96 9.03 -7.59 -15.69
N PRO A 97 8.84 -6.72 -16.70
CA PRO A 97 8.64 -7.16 -18.07
C PRO A 97 9.89 -7.87 -18.62
N GLN A 98 9.68 -8.78 -19.58
CA GLN A 98 10.78 -9.28 -20.41
C GLN A 98 11.27 -8.12 -21.29
N LYS A 99 12.57 -7.82 -21.24
CA LYS A 99 13.21 -6.88 -22.16
C LYS A 99 13.22 -7.43 -23.58
#